data_AF-A0A1E4B6R3-F1
#
_entry.id   AF-A0A1E4B6R3-F1
#
_cell.length_a   1.000
_cell.length_b   1.000
_cell.length_c   1.000
_cell.angle_alpha   90.00
_cell.angle_beta   90.00
_cell.angle_gamma   90.00
#
_symmetry.space_group_name_H-M   'P 1'
#
loop_
_entity.id
_entity.type
_entity.pdbx_description
1 polymer ?
#
loop_
_entity_poly.entity_id
_entity_poly.type
_entity_poly.pdbx_seq_one_letter_code
_entity_poly.pdbx_strand_id
1 'polypeptide(L)'
;MSWLSRLLGGRSEKETRRLDYLGEALSLEKSGDLDAALTSYRLALREKPDDHKILLNMAIAYSRQSRMDEAIRCYKRALELQPALPGAHYGLAFLLIKRGDRDEAAQHLEAFLASPSRSADSANIEHAQRALDELRSPQVAEPAAESPELEK
;
A
#
# COMPACT_ATOMS: atom_id res chain seq x y z
N MET A 1 -51.90 25.49 -26.84
CA MET A 1 -51.10 24.26 -27.08
C MET A 1 -49.62 24.64 -26.95
N SER A 2 -48.84 24.27 -25.95
CA SER A 2 -49.03 23.34 -24.84
C SER A 2 -48.08 23.77 -23.71
N TRP A 3 -48.61 23.96 -22.50
CA TRP A 3 -47.83 24.15 -21.27
C TRP A 3 -47.06 22.86 -20.88
N LEU A 4 -47.37 21.72 -21.52
CA LEU A 4 -46.79 20.40 -21.24
C LEU A 4 -45.36 20.21 -21.75
N SER A 5 -44.85 21.05 -22.67
CA SER A 5 -43.47 20.94 -23.16
C SER A 5 -42.41 21.42 -22.15
N ARG A 6 -42.82 22.06 -21.04
CA ARG A 6 -41.92 22.47 -19.94
C ARG A 6 -41.93 21.51 -18.74
N LEU A 7 -42.73 20.44 -18.77
CA LEU A 7 -42.95 19.55 -17.62
C LEU A 7 -42.39 18.12 -17.81
N LEU A 8 -41.78 17.81 -18.95
CA LEU A 8 -41.30 16.46 -19.30
C LEU A 8 -39.86 16.42 -19.82
N GLY A 9 -38.94 17.21 -19.26
CA GLY A 9 -37.54 17.19 -19.72
C GLY A 9 -36.46 17.57 -18.71
N GLY A 10 -36.79 17.74 -17.43
CA GLY A 10 -35.82 18.16 -16.40
C GLY A 10 -35.70 17.21 -15.22
N ARG A 11 -36.28 16.00 -15.31
CA ARG A 11 -36.14 14.98 -14.26
C ARG A 11 -35.05 14.00 -14.71
N SER A 12 -33.86 14.20 -14.13
CA SER A 12 -32.69 13.30 -14.13
C SER A 12 -31.43 13.74 -14.91
N GLU A 13 -30.98 15.00 -14.80
CA GLU A 13 -29.53 15.31 -14.90
C GLU A 13 -28.76 14.95 -13.60
N LYS A 14 -29.42 14.21 -12.70
CA LYS A 14 -28.76 13.29 -11.77
C LYS A 14 -28.55 11.91 -12.42
N GLU A 15 -28.40 11.85 -13.73
CA GLU A 15 -27.47 10.89 -14.30
C GLU A 15 -26.10 11.28 -13.78
N THR A 16 -25.86 10.88 -12.53
CA THR A 16 -24.59 10.96 -11.84
C THR A 16 -23.59 10.34 -12.79
N ARG A 17 -22.86 11.19 -13.51
CA ARG A 17 -21.66 10.79 -14.24
C ARG A 17 -20.84 10.12 -13.17
N ARG A 18 -20.83 8.78 -13.13
CA ARG A 18 -20.08 8.03 -12.14
C ARG A 18 -18.64 8.37 -12.44
N LEU A 19 -18.10 9.32 -11.68
CA LEU A 19 -16.74 9.79 -11.85
C LEU A 19 -15.85 8.56 -11.68
N ASP A 20 -15.04 8.28 -12.70
CA ASP A 20 -14.09 7.16 -12.65
C ASP A 20 -12.89 7.57 -11.79
N TYR A 21 -13.13 7.63 -10.48
CA TYR A 21 -12.13 8.02 -9.50
C TYR A 21 -10.92 7.09 -9.50
N LEU A 22 -11.10 5.82 -9.89
CA LEU A 22 -9.98 4.88 -9.99
C LEU A 22 -9.11 5.21 -11.20
N GLY A 23 -9.71 5.43 -12.37
CA GLY A 23 -8.99 5.86 -13.57
C GLY A 23 -8.26 7.18 -13.36
N GLU A 24 -8.90 8.14 -12.71
CA GLU A 24 -8.30 9.43 -12.34
C GLU A 24 -7.11 9.24 -11.37
N ALA A 25 -7.29 8.46 -10.30
CA ALA A 25 -6.24 8.20 -9.33
C ALA A 25 -4.99 7.57 -9.96
N LEU A 26 -5.18 6.57 -10.83
CA LEU A 26 -4.09 5.93 -11.57
C LEU A 26 -3.35 6.91 -12.50
N SER A 27 -4.10 7.82 -13.15
CA SER A 27 -3.51 8.86 -14.00
C SER A 27 -2.66 9.84 -13.19
N LEU A 28 -3.17 10.31 -12.05
CA LEU A 28 -2.48 11.23 -11.14
C LEU A 28 -1.24 10.59 -10.52
N GLU A 29 -1.34 9.32 -10.12
CA GLU A 29 -0.20 8.57 -9.59
C GLU A 29 0.92 8.44 -10.62
N LYS A 30 0.56 8.18 -11.89
CA LYS A 30 1.51 8.09 -13.00
C LYS A 30 2.17 9.44 -13.31
N SER A 31 1.47 10.56 -13.14
CA SER A 31 2.05 11.90 -13.24
C SER A 31 2.84 12.33 -11.99
N GLY A 32 2.82 11.52 -10.93
CA GLY A 32 3.53 11.80 -9.67
C GLY A 32 2.78 12.71 -8.71
N ASP A 33 1.55 13.11 -9.02
CA ASP A 33 0.70 13.89 -8.12
C ASP A 33 0.03 12.94 -7.11
N LEU A 34 0.82 12.51 -6.13
CA LEU A 34 0.42 11.48 -5.19
C LEU A 34 -0.68 11.93 -4.23
N ASP A 35 -0.75 13.22 -3.88
CA ASP A 35 -1.78 13.74 -2.99
C ASP A 35 -3.15 13.80 -3.66
N ALA A 36 -3.19 14.25 -4.92
CA ALA A 36 -4.41 14.20 -5.71
C ALA A 36 -4.81 12.73 -5.98
N ALA A 37 -3.86 11.86 -6.33
CA ALA A 37 -4.12 10.43 -6.51
C ALA A 37 -4.74 9.79 -5.27
N LEU A 38 -4.19 10.05 -4.08
CA LEU A 38 -4.74 9.55 -2.81
C LEU A 38 -6.16 10.09 -2.54
N THR A 39 -6.46 11.31 -2.95
CA THR A 39 -7.82 11.86 -2.85
C THR A 39 -8.79 11.10 -3.74
N SER A 40 -8.44 10.88 -5.01
CA SER A 40 -9.26 10.11 -5.94
C SER A 40 -9.36 8.63 -5.53
N TYR A 41 -8.29 8.02 -5.02
CA TYR A 41 -8.35 6.67 -4.46
C TYR A 41 -9.31 6.56 -3.28
N ARG A 42 -9.34 7.53 -2.37
CA ARG A 42 -10.31 7.55 -1.26
C ARG A 42 -11.75 7.62 -1.76
N LEU A 43 -12.01 8.37 -2.83
CA LEU A 43 -13.33 8.43 -3.46
C LEU A 43 -13.69 7.10 -4.14
N ALA A 44 -12.74 6.50 -4.87
CA ALA A 44 -12.92 5.18 -5.46
C ALA A 44 -13.19 4.09 -4.40
N LEU A 45 -12.50 4.14 -3.26
CA LEU A 45 -12.70 3.22 -2.15
C LEU A 45 -14.07 3.42 -1.48
N ARG A 46 -14.62 4.64 -1.43
CA ARG A 46 -15.99 4.86 -0.92
C ARG A 46 -17.05 4.14 -1.77
N GLU A 47 -16.83 4.04 -3.08
CA GLU A 47 -17.71 3.31 -3.99
C GLU A 47 -17.53 1.79 -3.88
N LYS A 48 -16.31 1.34 -3.55
CA LYS A 48 -15.95 -0.09 -3.39
C LYS A 48 -15.07 -0.28 -2.15
N PRO A 49 -15.67 -0.34 -0.94
CA PRO A 49 -14.92 -0.31 0.32
C PRO A 49 -13.99 -1.50 0.54
N ASP A 50 -14.27 -2.62 -0.11
CA ASP A 50 -13.51 -3.87 0.01
C ASP A 50 -12.68 -4.20 -1.25
N ASP A 51 -12.34 -3.18 -2.06
CA ASP A 51 -11.43 -3.37 -3.20
C ASP A 51 -9.96 -3.36 -2.74
N HIS A 52 -9.40 -4.56 -2.53
CA HIS A 52 -8.01 -4.74 -2.12
C HIS A 52 -7.00 -4.12 -3.09
N LYS A 53 -7.33 -3.92 -4.37
CA LYS A 53 -6.42 -3.30 -5.35
C LYS A 53 -6.29 -1.81 -5.12
N ILE A 54 -7.40 -1.15 -4.78
CA ILE A 54 -7.38 0.28 -4.42
C ILE A 54 -6.55 0.47 -3.16
N LEU A 55 -6.75 -0.37 -2.14
CA LEU A 55 -5.97 -0.34 -0.90
C LEU A 55 -4.46 -0.57 -1.15
N LEU A 56 -4.12 -1.53 -2.01
CA LEU A 56 -2.73 -1.77 -2.42
C LEU A 56 -2.10 -0.53 -3.07
N ASN A 57 -2.79 0.09 -4.02
CA ASN A 57 -2.26 1.28 -4.70
C ASN A 57 -2.14 2.49 -3.75
N MET A 58 -3.11 2.67 -2.85
CA MET A 58 -3.00 3.68 -1.79
C MET A 58 -1.77 3.43 -0.90
N ALA A 59 -1.51 2.18 -0.53
CA ALA A 59 -0.35 1.82 0.29
C ALA A 59 0.98 2.16 -0.42
N ILE A 60 1.06 1.88 -1.73
CA ILE A 60 2.21 2.25 -2.57
C ILE A 60 2.38 3.76 -2.63
N ALA A 61 1.30 4.52 -2.88
CA ALA A 61 1.33 5.97 -2.92
C ALA A 61 1.76 6.59 -1.58
N TYR A 62 1.24 6.10 -0.45
CA TYR A 62 1.68 6.52 0.89
C TYR A 62 3.15 6.18 1.14
N SER A 63 3.61 5.00 0.70
CA SER A 63 5.02 4.59 0.82
C SER A 63 5.95 5.54 0.06
N ARG A 64 5.55 5.97 -1.15
CA ARG A 64 6.30 6.94 -1.97
C ARG A 64 6.34 8.34 -1.35
N GLN A 65 5.37 8.69 -0.50
CA GLN A 65 5.35 9.93 0.28
C GLN A 65 6.05 9.79 1.66
N SER A 66 6.68 8.65 1.97
CA SER A 66 7.25 8.36 3.29
C SER A 66 6.22 8.37 4.44
N ARG A 67 4.93 8.20 4.13
CA ARG A 67 3.83 8.12 5.08
C ARG A 67 3.64 6.67 5.53
N MET A 68 4.60 6.20 6.33
CA MET A 68 4.77 4.79 6.65
C MET A 68 3.57 4.18 7.37
N ASP A 69 2.98 4.89 8.34
CA ASP A 69 1.88 4.36 9.13
C ASP A 69 0.59 4.18 8.30
N GLU A 70 0.26 5.15 7.43
CA GLU A 70 -0.84 5.01 6.49
C GLU A 70 -0.62 3.84 5.53
N ALA A 71 0.59 3.72 4.99
CA ALA A 71 0.92 2.63 4.08
C ALA A 71 0.76 1.26 4.75
N ILE A 72 1.28 1.09 5.97
CA ILE A 72 1.14 -0.17 6.73
C ILE A 72 -0.34 -0.50 6.96
N ARG A 73 -1.17 0.49 7.35
CA ARG A 73 -2.62 0.25 7.53
C ARG A 73 -3.29 -0.19 6.24
N CYS A 74 -2.99 0.44 5.11
CA CYS A 74 -3.54 0.07 3.82
C CYS A 74 -3.09 -1.33 3.36
N TYR A 75 -1.81 -1.69 3.53
CA TYR A 75 -1.32 -3.03 3.22
C TYR A 75 -2.00 -4.10 4.09
N LYS A 76 -2.07 -3.89 5.40
CA LYS A 76 -2.75 -4.83 6.31
C LYS A 76 -4.21 -5.01 5.94
N ARG A 77 -4.95 -3.92 5.66
CA ARG A 77 -6.34 -4.01 5.21
C ARG A 77 -6.48 -4.73 3.87
N ALA A 78 -5.56 -4.52 2.92
CA ALA A 78 -5.56 -5.27 1.66
C ALA A 78 -5.35 -6.78 1.89
N LEU A 79 -4.48 -7.16 2.82
CA LEU A 79 -4.21 -8.55 3.19
C LEU A 79 -5.35 -9.21 3.97
N GLU A 80 -6.10 -8.44 4.77
CA GLU A 80 -7.34 -8.92 5.39
C GLU A 80 -8.38 -9.35 4.34
N LEU A 81 -8.46 -8.62 3.22
CA LEU A 81 -9.39 -8.89 2.13
C LEU A 81 -8.88 -9.95 1.15
N GLN A 82 -7.58 -9.94 0.88
CA GLN A 82 -6.91 -10.89 0.00
C GLN A 82 -5.58 -11.34 0.63
N PRO A 83 -5.57 -12.45 1.39
CA PRO A 83 -4.38 -12.91 2.09
C PRO A 83 -3.22 -13.28 1.17
N ALA A 84 -3.51 -13.84 0.00
CA ALA A 84 -2.50 -14.20 -0.99
C ALA A 84 -2.22 -13.04 -1.96
N LEU A 85 -1.65 -11.94 -1.45
CA LEU A 85 -1.31 -10.75 -2.25
C LEU A 85 0.19 -10.43 -2.16
N PRO A 86 1.02 -10.94 -3.10
CA PRO A 86 2.47 -10.83 -3.01
C PRO A 86 2.97 -9.39 -2.92
N GLY A 87 2.39 -8.48 -3.69
CA GLY A 87 2.75 -7.05 -3.66
C GLY A 87 2.52 -6.40 -2.30
N ALA A 88 1.46 -6.80 -1.58
CA ALA A 88 1.19 -6.27 -0.25
C ALA A 88 2.14 -6.86 0.80
N HIS A 89 2.42 -8.16 0.74
CA HIS A 89 3.41 -8.78 1.62
C HIS A 89 4.80 -8.17 1.46
N TYR A 90 5.25 -7.99 0.21
CA TYR A 90 6.56 -7.39 -0.07
C TYR A 90 6.65 -5.93 0.40
N GLY A 91 5.66 -5.11 0.06
CA GLY A 91 5.61 -3.70 0.47
C GLY A 91 5.54 -3.54 2.00
N LEU A 92 4.73 -4.35 2.67
CA LEU A 92 4.60 -4.33 4.13
C LEU A 92 5.89 -4.77 4.82
N ALA A 93 6.54 -5.85 4.35
CA ALA A 93 7.81 -6.32 4.90
C ALA A 93 8.88 -5.22 4.89
N PHE A 94 9.01 -4.48 3.79
CA PHE A 94 10.00 -3.40 3.68
C PHE A 94 9.76 -2.26 4.68
N LEU A 95 8.49 -1.89 4.91
CA LEU A 95 8.15 -0.88 5.90
C LEU A 95 8.38 -1.37 7.33
N LEU A 96 8.11 -2.65 7.60
CA LEU A 96 8.38 -3.27 8.91
C LEU A 96 9.87 -3.36 9.21
N ILE A 97 10.71 -3.68 8.22
CA ILE A 97 12.18 -3.63 8.36
C ILE A 97 12.62 -2.22 8.77
N LYS A 98 12.11 -1.17 8.10
CA LYS A 98 12.43 0.21 8.44
C LYS A 98 11.98 0.61 9.84
N ARG A 99 10.88 0.04 10.32
CA ARG A 99 10.35 0.27 11.66
C ARG A 99 11.08 -0.54 12.75
N GLY A 100 11.85 -1.56 12.35
CA GLY A 100 12.57 -2.45 13.26
C GLY A 100 11.78 -3.71 13.66
N ASP A 101 10.60 -3.94 13.09
CA ASP A 101 9.74 -5.09 13.39
C ASP A 101 10.18 -6.33 12.62
N ARG A 102 11.34 -6.86 13.01
CA ARG A 102 12.05 -7.94 12.30
C ARG A 102 11.21 -9.21 12.13
N ASP A 103 10.51 -9.63 13.19
CA ASP A 103 9.75 -10.87 13.18
C ASP A 103 8.54 -10.81 12.23
N GLU A 104 7.76 -9.73 12.30
CA GLU A 104 6.60 -9.53 11.41
C GLU A 104 7.06 -9.34 9.95
N ALA A 105 8.19 -8.65 9.74
CA ALA A 105 8.77 -8.52 8.41
C ALA A 105 9.16 -9.89 7.81
N ALA A 106 9.82 -10.74 8.59
CA ALA A 106 10.23 -12.07 8.14
C ALA A 106 9.03 -12.92 7.71
N GLN A 107 7.95 -12.92 8.49
CA GLN A 107 6.71 -13.64 8.15
C GLN A 107 6.12 -13.18 6.80
N HIS A 108 6.14 -11.88 6.53
CA HIS A 108 5.65 -11.36 5.26
C HIS A 108 6.59 -11.63 4.07
N LEU A 109 7.91 -11.65 4.27
CA LEU A 109 8.85 -12.09 3.23
C LEU A 109 8.67 -13.57 2.89
N GLU A 110 8.48 -14.42 3.90
CA GLU A 110 8.16 -15.84 3.71
C GLU A 110 6.87 -16.03 2.90
N ALA A 111 5.81 -15.29 3.26
CA ALA A 111 4.55 -15.32 2.54
C ALA A 111 4.69 -14.83 1.08
N PHE A 112 5.49 -13.80 0.84
CA PHE A 112 5.82 -13.34 -0.51
C PHE A 112 6.53 -14.42 -1.34
N LEU A 113 7.56 -15.07 -0.76
CA LEU A 113 8.36 -16.10 -1.42
C LEU A 113 7.61 -17.42 -1.63
N ALA A 114 6.65 -17.74 -0.75
CA ALA A 114 5.80 -18.92 -0.88
C ALA A 114 4.74 -18.78 -1.98
N SER A 115 4.48 -17.55 -2.47
CA SER A 115 3.49 -17.34 -3.52
C SER A 115 3.99 -17.86 -4.87
N PRO A 116 3.22 -18.71 -5.58
CA PRO A 116 3.59 -19.23 -6.90
C PRO A 116 3.47 -18.18 -8.03
N SER A 117 3.58 -16.89 -7.71
CA SER A 117 3.31 -15.81 -8.65
C SER A 117 4.39 -15.72 -9.73
N ARG A 118 3.98 -15.90 -10.99
CA ARG A 118 4.80 -15.63 -12.18
C ARG A 118 5.10 -14.13 -12.39
N SER A 119 4.49 -13.24 -11.60
CA SER A 119 4.59 -11.78 -11.74
C SER A 119 5.59 -11.13 -10.80
N ALA A 120 6.19 -11.87 -9.87
CA ALA A 120 7.26 -11.34 -9.05
C ALA A 120 8.50 -11.18 -9.93
N ASP A 121 8.99 -9.95 -10.06
CA ASP A 121 10.27 -9.65 -10.69
C ASP A 121 11.37 -10.47 -9.98
N SER A 122 12.27 -11.11 -10.72
CA SER A 122 13.37 -11.88 -10.15
C SER A 122 14.20 -11.05 -9.18
N ALA A 123 14.34 -9.74 -9.44
CA ALA A 123 15.00 -8.81 -8.54
C ALA A 123 14.30 -8.69 -7.18
N ASN A 124 12.96 -8.69 -7.15
CA ASN A 124 12.21 -8.64 -5.89
C ASN A 124 12.33 -9.96 -5.10
N ILE A 125 12.39 -11.10 -5.80
CA ILE A 125 12.62 -12.41 -5.17
C ILE A 125 14.00 -12.45 -4.52
N GLU A 126 15.05 -12.09 -5.26
CA GLU A 126 16.43 -12.06 -4.75
C GLU A 126 16.59 -11.07 -3.60
N HIS A 127 15.94 -9.90 -3.69
CA HIS A 127 15.95 -8.91 -2.62
C HIS A 127 15.23 -9.44 -1.36
N ALA A 128 14.06 -10.07 -1.52
CA ALA A 128 13.33 -10.66 -0.41
C ALA A 128 14.10 -11.80 0.28
N GLN A 129 14.78 -12.66 -0.49
CA GLN A 129 15.63 -13.72 0.06
C GLN A 129 16.78 -13.14 0.90
N ARG A 130 17.52 -12.17 0.35
CA ARG A 130 18.61 -11.51 1.08
C ARG A 130 18.11 -10.83 2.36
N ALA A 131 17.01 -10.08 2.27
CA ALA A 131 16.42 -9.44 3.43
C ALA A 131 15.99 -10.46 4.50
N LEU A 132 15.44 -11.61 4.10
CA LEU A 132 15.05 -12.66 5.03
C LEU A 132 16.27 -13.30 5.72
N ASP A 133 17.34 -13.54 4.99
CA ASP A 133 18.60 -14.07 5.54
C ASP A 133 19.25 -13.08 6.53
N GLU A 134 19.23 -11.78 6.23
CA GLU A 134 19.70 -10.71 7.13
C GLU A 134 18.83 -10.60 8.39
N LEU A 135 17.52 -10.80 8.26
CA LEU A 135 16.60 -10.79 9.40
C LEU A 135 16.84 -11.97 10.35
N ARG A 136 17.15 -13.14 9.79
CA ARG A 136 17.42 -14.39 10.53
C ARG A 136 18.85 -14.50 11.06
N SER A 137 19.78 -13.74 10.51
CA SER A 137 21.15 -13.71 11.01
C SER A 137 21.16 -13.14 12.43
N PRO A 138 21.82 -13.82 13.40
CA PRO A 138 21.97 -13.28 14.73
C PRO A 138 22.71 -11.94 14.63
N GLN A 139 22.12 -10.87 15.17
CA GLN A 139 22.86 -9.63 15.33
C GLN A 139 24.07 -9.94 16.22
N VAL A 140 25.28 -9.68 15.71
CA VAL A 140 26.42 -9.51 16.60
C VAL A 140 26.05 -8.32 17.45
N ALA A 141 25.75 -8.56 18.74
CA ALA A 141 25.47 -7.47 19.66
C ALA A 141 26.62 -6.48 19.55
N GLU A 142 26.33 -5.23 19.16
CA GLU A 142 27.32 -4.17 19.30
C GLU A 142 27.72 -4.17 20.78
N PRO A 143 29.02 -4.26 21.10
CA PRO A 143 29.45 -4.17 22.49
C PRO A 143 28.92 -2.85 23.02
N ALA A 144 28.11 -2.94 24.09
CA ALA A 144 27.58 -1.77 24.78
C ALA A 144 28.74 -0.81 25.00
N ALA A 145 28.63 0.40 24.43
CA ALA A 145 29.64 1.43 24.59
C ALA A 145 29.92 1.60 26.09
N GLU A 146 31.07 1.10 26.53
CA GLU A 146 31.57 1.29 27.88
C GLU A 146 31.62 2.80 28.09
N SER A 147 30.76 3.27 29.00
CA SER A 147 30.80 4.65 29.45
C SER A 147 32.18 4.84 30.08
N PRO A 148 32.98 5.85 29.66
CA PRO A 148 34.29 6.05 30.26
C PRO A 148 34.07 6.37 31.74
N GLU A 149 34.53 5.45 32.61
CA GLU A 149 34.61 5.70 34.04
C GLU A 149 35.47 6.96 34.24
N LEU A 150 34.82 8.00 34.77
CA LEU A 150 35.47 9.21 35.23
C LEU A 150 36.29 8.86 36.48
N GLU A 151 37.56 8.50 36.30
CA GLU A 151 38.53 8.53 37.40
C GLU A 151 38.86 9.98 37.78
N LYS A 152 38.97 10.17 39.09
CA LYS A 152 39.03 11.44 39.83
C LYS A 152 40.35 12.17 39.71
#